data_AF-S4P058-F1
#
_entry.id   AF-S4P058-F1
#
_cell.length_a   1.000
_cell.length_b   1.000
_cell.length_c   1.000
_cell.angle_alpha   90.00
_cell.angle_beta   90.00
_cell.angle_gamma   90.00
#
_symmetry.space_group_name_H-M   'P 1'
#
loop_
_entity.id
_entity.type
_entity.pdbx_description
1 polymer ?
#
loop_
_entity_poly.entity_id
_entity_poly.type
_entity_poly.pdbx_seq_one_letter_code
_entity_poly.pdbx_strand_id
1 'polypeptide(L)'
;MDHLKLIPDKLSVEEVSDLVLDSRCGAVSVFVGITRDSFDGKKVVRLEYEAYDSMALKAMQSICDDVRDKWPAVHSIAMYHRLGCVPVKEASVVIAVSSPHRVDSLEAVSYC
;
A
#
# COMPACT_ATOMS: atom_id res chain seq x y z
N MET A 1 7.16 -6.68 -10.34
CA MET A 1 8.14 -5.69 -9.84
C MET A 1 7.61 -5.12 -8.54
N ASP A 2 8.48 -4.84 -7.57
CA ASP A 2 8.07 -4.36 -6.25
C ASP A 2 8.52 -2.90 -6.05
N HIS A 3 7.58 -2.02 -5.67
CA HIS A 3 7.81 -0.60 -5.45
C HIS A 3 7.50 -0.24 -4.01
N LEU A 4 8.54 -0.20 -3.17
CA LEU A 4 8.41 0.00 -1.73
C LEU A 4 8.98 1.36 -1.33
N LYS A 5 8.19 2.20 -0.67
CA LYS A 5 8.68 3.48 -0.15
C LYS A 5 8.06 3.86 1.20
N LEU A 6 8.89 4.53 1.99
CA LEU A 6 8.48 5.32 3.15
C LEU A 6 8.78 6.78 2.82
N ILE A 7 7.77 7.66 2.85
CA ILE A 7 7.93 9.07 2.47
C ILE A 7 7.23 10.02 3.44
N PRO A 8 7.73 11.24 3.67
CA PRO A 8 7.03 12.22 4.52
C PRO A 8 5.87 12.92 3.78
N ASP A 9 5.94 12.95 2.46
CA ASP A 9 5.01 13.67 1.59
C ASP A 9 3.64 12.99 1.50
N LYS A 10 2.64 13.76 1.06
CA LYS A 10 1.29 13.26 0.84
C LYS A 10 1.30 12.19 -0.26
N LEU A 11 0.64 11.06 0.00
CA LEU A 11 0.51 9.98 -0.97
C LEU A 11 -0.52 10.35 -2.05
N SER A 12 -0.19 10.09 -3.31
CA SER A 12 -1.13 10.10 -4.43
C SER A 12 -1.55 8.67 -4.76
N VAL A 13 -2.86 8.40 -4.77
CA VAL A 13 -3.39 7.08 -5.14
C VAL A 13 -3.11 6.77 -6.62
N GLU A 14 -3.21 7.78 -7.48
CA GLU A 14 -2.95 7.67 -8.91
C GLU A 14 -1.50 7.31 -9.19
N GLU A 15 -0.54 8.06 -8.62
CA GLU A 15 0.89 7.81 -8.83
C GLU A 15 1.30 6.40 -8.38
N VAL A 16 0.75 5.91 -7.26
CA VAL A 16 1.05 4.56 -6.77
C VAL A 16 0.39 3.49 -7.65
N SER A 17 -0.81 3.75 -8.17
CA SER A 17 -1.51 2.83 -9.07
C SER A 17 -0.81 2.69 -10.43
N ASP A 18 -0.27 3.80 -10.95
CA ASP A 18 0.43 3.82 -12.23
C ASP A 18 1.70 2.96 -12.23
N LEU A 19 2.37 2.82 -11.08
CA LEU A 19 3.56 1.97 -10.93
C LEU A 19 3.31 0.50 -11.22
N VAL A 20 2.07 0.03 -11.08
CA VAL A 20 1.72 -1.39 -11.28
C VAL A 20 0.95 -1.65 -12.57
N LEU A 21 0.74 -0.62 -13.41
CA LEU A 21 0.14 -0.80 -14.72
C LEU A 21 1.09 -1.54 -15.66
N ASP A 22 0.57 -2.58 -16.31
CA ASP A 22 1.32 -3.36 -17.30
C ASP A 22 0.37 -3.94 -18.34
N SER A 23 0.80 -3.99 -19.61
CA SER A 23 0.05 -4.59 -20.72
C SER A 23 -0.38 -6.04 -20.51
N ARG A 24 0.28 -6.78 -19.60
CA ARG A 24 -0.05 -8.17 -19.24
C ARG A 24 -1.14 -8.28 -18.18
N CYS A 25 -1.49 -7.19 -17.51
CA CYS A 25 -2.42 -7.19 -16.39
C CYS A 25 -3.79 -6.68 -16.82
N GLY A 26 -4.82 -7.48 -16.57
CA GLY A 26 -6.22 -7.08 -16.76
C GLY A 26 -6.85 -6.48 -15.51
N ALA A 27 -6.15 -6.47 -14.37
CA ALA A 27 -6.66 -5.96 -13.11
C ALA A 27 -5.59 -5.27 -12.27
N VAL A 28 -6.01 -4.21 -11.58
CA VAL A 28 -5.30 -3.57 -10.49
C VAL A 28 -6.28 -3.42 -9.32
N SER A 29 -5.87 -3.86 -8.14
CA SER A 29 -6.62 -3.63 -6.90
C SER A 29 -5.80 -2.70 -6.01
N VAL A 30 -6.48 -1.71 -5.41
CA VAL A 30 -5.83 -0.69 -4.59
C VAL A 30 -6.49 -0.62 -3.22
N PHE A 31 -5.67 -0.66 -2.17
CA PHE A 31 -6.07 -0.37 -0.80
C PHE A 31 -5.50 0.99 -0.38
N VAL A 32 -6.34 1.80 0.28
CA VAL A 32 -5.96 3.12 0.78
C VAL A 32 -6.36 3.22 2.25
N GLY A 33 -5.36 3.27 3.14
CA GLY A 33 -5.57 3.50 4.56
C GLY A 33 -5.69 4.99 4.84
N ILE A 34 -6.86 5.42 5.30
CA ILE A 34 -7.18 6.84 5.55
C ILE A 34 -7.28 7.11 7.05
N THR A 35 -6.70 8.23 7.49
CA THR A 35 -6.84 8.69 8.88
C THR A 35 -8.29 9.05 9.18
N ARG A 36 -8.88 8.37 10.16
CA ARG A 36 -10.23 8.63 10.69
C ARG A 36 -10.22 9.74 11.74
N ASP A 37 -11.38 10.35 11.98
CA ASP A 37 -11.56 11.48 12.90
C ASP A 37 -11.88 11.06 14.35
N SER A 38 -11.86 9.77 14.65
CA SER A 38 -12.30 9.22 15.93
C SER A 38 -11.52 7.98 16.35
N PHE A 39 -11.19 7.92 17.64
CA PHE A 39 -10.57 6.75 18.30
C PHE A 39 -10.95 6.75 19.79
N ASP A 40 -11.44 5.62 20.32
CA ASP A 40 -11.87 5.46 21.72
C ASP A 40 -12.75 6.61 22.26
N GLY A 41 -13.75 7.00 21.46
CA GLY A 41 -14.69 8.07 21.81
C GLY A 41 -14.11 9.48 21.80
N LYS A 42 -12.84 9.65 21.40
CA LYS A 42 -12.16 10.96 21.29
C LYS A 42 -12.06 11.39 19.84
N LYS A 43 -12.08 12.71 19.63
CA LYS A 43 -11.83 13.33 18.32
C LYS A 43 -10.33 13.26 17.99
N VAL A 44 -10.02 12.73 16.82
CA VAL A 44 -8.68 12.71 16.22
C VAL A 44 -8.59 13.82 15.18
N VAL A 45 -7.46 14.52 15.14
CA VAL A 45 -7.19 15.58 14.14
C VAL A 45 -6.07 15.21 13.17
N ARG A 46 -5.14 14.36 13.62
CA ARG A 46 -4.07 13.77 12.82
C ARG A 46 -3.52 12.53 13.52
N LEU A 47 -2.82 11.69 12.77
CA LEU A 47 -1.90 10.69 13.28
C LEU A 47 -0.46 11.12 12.98
N GLU A 48 0.50 10.55 13.72
CA GLU A 48 1.93 10.75 13.51
C GLU A 48 2.59 9.38 13.41
N TYR A 49 3.26 9.13 12.29
CA TYR A 49 3.85 7.83 11.97
C TYR A 49 5.37 7.91 11.99
N GLU A 50 6.00 6.96 12.66
CA GLU A 50 7.45 6.78 12.68
C GLU A 50 7.78 5.34 12.27
N ALA A 51 8.95 5.15 11.69
CA ALA A 51 9.43 3.83 11.31
C ALA A 51 10.93 3.72 11.55
N TYR A 52 11.39 2.50 11.83
CA TYR A 52 12.79 2.16 11.60
C TYR A 52 12.92 1.74 10.13
N ASP A 53 13.22 2.70 9.26
CA ASP A 53 13.06 2.59 7.81
C ASP A 53 13.62 1.29 7.21
N SER A 54 14.86 0.95 7.56
CA SER A 54 15.52 -0.25 7.03
C SER A 54 14.83 -1.56 7.41
N MET A 55 14.22 -1.62 8.60
CA MET A 55 13.50 -2.80 9.07
C MET A 55 12.09 -2.83 8.47
N ALA A 56 11.42 -1.69 8.39
CA ALA A 56 10.10 -1.57 7.79
C ALA A 56 10.13 -1.96 6.30
N LEU A 57 11.11 -1.46 5.53
CA LEU A 57 11.28 -1.84 4.12
C LEU A 57 11.57 -3.33 3.94
N LYS A 58 12.35 -3.95 4.85
CA LYS A 58 12.56 -5.40 4.84
C LYS A 58 11.28 -6.17 5.11
N ALA A 59 10.48 -5.74 6.08
CA ALA A 59 9.19 -6.38 6.38
C ALA A 59 8.21 -6.26 5.21
N MET A 60 8.15 -5.09 4.55
CA MET A 60 7.36 -4.90 3.33
C MET A 60 7.83 -5.81 2.19
N GLN A 61 9.15 -5.99 2.01
CA GLN A 61 9.66 -6.92 1.01
C GLN A 61 9.28 -8.37 1.33
N SER A 62 9.35 -8.79 2.60
CA SER A 62 8.90 -10.13 2.98
C SER A 62 7.42 -10.38 2.68
N ILE A 63 6.57 -9.36 2.82
CA ILE A 63 5.16 -9.44 2.41
C ILE A 63 5.04 -9.64 0.89
N CYS A 64 5.83 -8.91 0.09
CA CYS A 64 5.87 -9.13 -1.37
C CYS A 64 6.28 -10.56 -1.73
N ASP A 65 7.30 -11.09 -1.05
CA ASP A 65 7.80 -12.43 -1.28
C ASP A 65 6.69 -13.47 -0.98
N ASP A 66 6.01 -13.35 0.16
CA ASP A 66 4.86 -14.18 0.54
C ASP A 66 3.71 -14.10 -0.48
N VAL A 67 3.41 -12.90 -0.98
CA VAL A 67 2.37 -12.69 -2.00
C VAL A 67 2.73 -13.41 -3.28
N ARG A 68 4.00 -13.38 -3.70
CA ARG A 68 4.46 -14.05 -4.92
C ARG A 68 4.40 -15.57 -4.80
N ASP A 69 4.65 -16.10 -3.61
CA ASP A 69 4.52 -17.54 -3.34
C ASP A 69 3.06 -18.00 -3.37
N LYS A 70 2.13 -17.20 -2.82
CA LYS A 70 0.70 -17.53 -2.74
C LYS A 70 -0.05 -17.27 -4.04
N TRP A 71 0.28 -16.19 -4.75
CA TRP A 71 -0.34 -15.80 -6.01
C TRP A 71 0.74 -15.54 -7.08
N PRO A 72 1.29 -16.60 -7.71
CA PRO A 72 2.36 -16.47 -8.71
C PRO A 72 1.99 -15.63 -9.94
N ALA A 73 0.68 -15.43 -10.18
CA ALA A 73 0.17 -14.58 -11.25
C ALA A 73 0.21 -13.07 -10.91
N VAL A 74 0.47 -12.68 -9.65
CA VAL A 74 0.69 -11.28 -9.29
C VAL A 74 1.96 -10.76 -9.97
N HIS A 75 1.77 -9.73 -10.78
CA HIS A 75 2.82 -9.19 -11.62
C HIS A 75 3.64 -8.12 -10.88
N SER A 76 2.97 -7.08 -10.39
CA SER A 76 3.59 -5.95 -9.69
C SER A 76 2.85 -5.57 -8.42
N ILE A 77 3.61 -5.11 -7.44
CA ILE A 77 3.16 -4.71 -6.11
C ILE A 77 3.79 -3.35 -5.82
N ALA A 78 3.00 -2.39 -5.36
CA ALA A 78 3.47 -1.12 -4.83
C ALA A 78 2.92 -0.93 -3.41
N MET A 79 3.79 -0.58 -2.46
CA MET A 79 3.41 -0.28 -1.08
C MET A 79 4.12 0.99 -0.63
N TYR A 80 3.34 2.04 -0.41
CA TYR A 80 3.85 3.33 0.01
C TYR A 80 3.22 3.66 1.36
N HIS A 81 4.06 3.95 2.36
CA HIS A 81 3.62 4.40 3.67
C HIS A 81 4.11 5.81 3.94
N ARG A 82 3.20 6.67 4.41
CA ARG A 82 3.52 8.03 4.81
C ARG A 82 4.06 8.07 6.24
N LEU A 83 5.15 8.78 6.45
CA LEU A 83 5.72 9.07 7.77
C LEU A 83 5.40 10.50 8.19
N GLY A 84 5.55 10.79 9.47
CA GLY A 84 5.21 12.07 10.07
C GLY A 84 3.70 12.31 10.16
N CYS A 85 3.30 13.57 10.06
CA CYS A 85 1.93 14.00 10.28
C CYS A 85 0.97 13.62 9.13
N VAL A 86 -0.08 12.87 9.44
CA VAL A 86 -1.17 12.52 8.52
C VAL A 86 -2.51 13.04 9.07
N PRO A 87 -3.04 14.15 8.54
CA PRO A 87 -4.35 14.68 8.91
C PRO A 87 -5.50 13.73 8.60
N VAL A 88 -6.64 13.94 9.28
CA VAL A 88 -7.91 13.25 8.95
C VAL A 88 -8.25 13.42 7.46
N LYS A 89 -8.78 12.35 6.85
CA LYS A 89 -9.10 12.23 5.41
C LYS A 89 -7.88 12.11 4.49
N GLU A 90 -6.66 12.08 5.01
CA GLU A 90 -5.47 11.81 4.19
C GLU A 90 -4.99 10.36 4.32
N ALA A 91 -4.35 9.87 3.26
CA ALA A 91 -3.79 8.53 3.21
C ALA A 91 -2.50 8.44 4.02
N SER A 92 -2.45 7.45 4.91
CA SER A 92 -1.24 7.00 5.59
C SER A 92 -0.57 5.84 4.85
N VAL A 93 -1.33 5.04 4.11
CA VAL A 93 -0.80 3.93 3.30
C VAL A 93 -1.57 3.80 1.99
N VAL A 94 -0.86 3.48 0.92
CA VAL A 94 -1.44 3.07 -0.37
C VAL A 94 -0.73 1.79 -0.81
N ILE A 95 -1.53 0.77 -1.10
CA ILE A 95 -1.08 -0.52 -1.63
C ILE A 95 -1.77 -0.74 -2.97
N ALA A 96 -1.01 -1.04 -4.02
CA ALA A 96 -1.55 -1.39 -5.33
C ALA A 96 -0.95 -2.71 -5.80
N VAL A 97 -1.79 -3.62 -6.30
CA VAL A 97 -1.38 -4.92 -6.79
C VAL A 97 -2.01 -5.18 -8.15
N SER A 98 -1.20 -5.60 -9.13
CA SER A 98 -1.66 -5.93 -10.48
C SER A 98 -1.54 -7.42 -10.79
N SER A 99 -2.50 -7.98 -11.52
CA SER A 99 -2.48 -9.36 -12.01
C SER A 99 -3.21 -9.48 -13.35
N PRO A 100 -3.02 -10.59 -14.11
CA PRO A 100 -3.79 -10.87 -15.32
C PRO A 100 -5.31 -10.84 -15.10
N HIS A 101 -5.76 -11.36 -13.96
CA HIS A 101 -7.18 -11.44 -13.60
C HIS A 101 -7.44 -10.97 -12.17
N ARG A 102 -8.60 -10.35 -11.96
CA ARG A 102 -8.96 -9.64 -10.72
C ARG A 102 -8.87 -10.42 -9.42
N VAL A 103 -9.02 -11.75 -9.44
CA VAL A 103 -9.10 -12.55 -8.20
C VAL A 103 -7.78 -12.42 -7.43
N ASP A 104 -6.66 -12.69 -8.11
CA ASP A 104 -5.34 -12.63 -7.48
C ASP A 104 -5.02 -11.23 -6.96
N SER A 105 -5.33 -10.15 -7.71
CA SER A 105 -5.08 -8.79 -7.24
C SER A 105 -5.95 -8.43 -6.03
N LEU A 106 -7.22 -8.84 -6.00
CA LEU A 106 -8.14 -8.59 -4.88
C LEU A 106 -7.71 -9.33 -3.61
N GLU A 107 -7.31 -10.59 -3.72
CA GLU A 107 -6.87 -11.39 -2.58
C GLU A 107 -5.50 -10.94 -2.08
N ALA A 108 -4.55 -10.70 -2.99
CA ALA A 108 -3.22 -10.25 -2.65
C ALA A 108 -3.22 -8.85 -1.99
N VAL A 109 -3.99 -7.88 -2.51
CA VAL A 109 -4.06 -6.54 -1.88
C VAL A 109 -4.69 -6.61 -0.48
N SER A 110 -5.59 -7.58 -0.24
CA SER A 110 -6.18 -7.78 1.08
C SER A 110 -5.24 -8.51 2.06
N TYR A 111 -4.24 -9.23 1.53
CA TYR A 111 -3.24 -9.93 2.32
C TYR A 111 -2.09 -9.00 2.76
N CYS A 112 -1.72 -8.05 1.89
CA CYS A 112 -0.70 -7.03 2.16
C CYS A 112 -1.09 -6.15 3.35
#